data_AF-A0A432TQP9-F1
#
_entry.id   AF-A0A432TQP9-F1
#
_cell.length_a   1.000
_cell.length_b   1.000
_cell.length_c   1.000
_cell.angle_alpha   90.00
_cell.angle_beta   90.00
_cell.angle_gamma   90.00
#
_symmetry.space_group_name_H-M   'P 1'
#
loop_
_entity.id
_entity.type
_entity.pdbx_description
1 polymer ?
#
loop_
_entity_poly.entity_id
_entity_poly.type
_entity_poly.pdbx_seq_one_letter_code
_entity_poly.pdbx_strand_id
1 'polypeptide(L)' 'MVMQETESATIKFVLDRVEQNQSEAARILGMNRGTLKKKIEFYKL' A
#
# COMPACT_ATOMS: atom_id res chain seq x y z
N MET A 1 -11.68 -10.73 8.98
CA MET A 1 -11.84 -9.26 8.99
C MET A 1 -11.02 -8.62 10.11
N VAL A 2 -9.68 -8.70 10.03
CA VAL A 2 -8.78 -7.86 10.85
C VAL A 2 -7.56 -7.54 9.97
N MET A 3 -6.98 -8.58 9.35
CA MET A 3 -5.85 -8.42 8.42
C MET A 3 -6.11 -7.45 7.27
N GLN A 4 -7.32 -7.44 6.67
CA GLN A 4 -7.64 -6.53 5.56
C GLN A 4 -7.67 -5.06 5.98
N GLU A 5 -8.21 -4.76 7.16
CA GLU A 5 -8.27 -3.39 7.69
C GLU A 5 -6.87 -2.92 8.11
N THR A 6 -6.07 -3.80 8.72
CA THR A 6 -4.69 -3.49 9.08
C THR A 6 -3.82 -3.27 7.84
N GLU A 7 -3.98 -4.11 6.82
CA GLU A 7 -3.20 -3.99 5.59
C GLU A 7 -3.54 -2.70 4.83
N SER A 8 -4.83 -2.37 4.66
CA SER A 8 -5.24 -1.14 3.97
C SER A 8 -4.76 0.12 4.69
N ALA A 9 -4.86 0.14 6.03
CA ALA A 9 -4.35 1.25 6.84
C ALA A 9 -2.82 1.42 6.71
N THR A 10 -2.08 0.32 6.73
CA THR A 10 -0.61 0.34 6.57
C THR A 10 -0.20 0.84 5.20
N ILE A 11 -0.87 0.36 4.14
CA ILE A 11 -0.60 0.78 2.76
C ILE A 11 -0.90 2.28 2.60
N LYS A 12 -2.06 2.74 3.09
CA LYS A 12 -2.44 4.15 3.02
C LYS A 12 -1.44 5.04 3.75
N PHE A 13 -1.07 4.67 4.97
CA PHE A 13 -0.09 5.43 5.76
C PHE A 13 1.24 5.59 5.01
N VAL A 14 1.77 4.52 4.43
CA VAL A 14 3.04 4.60 3.69
C VAL A 14 2.89 5.43 2.42
N LEU A 15 1.79 5.27 1.66
CA LEU A 15 1.52 6.08 0.46
C LEU A 15 1.47 7.57 0.78
N ASP A 16 0.79 7.96 1.85
CA ASP A 16 0.69 9.35 2.29
C ASP A 16 2.08 9.90 2.70
N ARG A 17 2.93 9.06 3.30
CA ARG A 17 4.30 9.44 3.71
C ARG A 17 5.28 9.63 2.56
N VAL A 18 4.97 9.08 1.38
CA VAL A 18 5.83 9.16 0.18
C VAL A 18 5.15 9.91 -0.97
N GLU A 19 4.16 10.73 -0.65
CA GLU A 19 3.42 11.56 -1.63
C GLU A 19 2.87 10.73 -2.79
N GLN A 20 2.27 9.57 -2.47
CA GLN A 20 1.66 8.63 -3.42
C GLN A 20 2.65 7.97 -4.41
N ASN A 21 3.96 8.08 -4.19
CA ASN A 21 4.96 7.36 -4.97
C ASN A 21 4.91 5.85 -4.69
N GLN A 22 4.25 5.11 -5.59
CA GLN A 22 4.06 3.67 -5.44
C GLN A 22 5.37 2.87 -5.49
N SER A 23 6.40 3.35 -6.20
CA SER A 23 7.70 2.65 -6.25
C SER A 23 8.43 2.77 -4.92
N GLU A 24 8.39 3.96 -4.30
CA GLU A 24 8.92 4.21 -2.95
C GLU A 24 8.14 3.42 -1.90
N ALA A 25 6.81 3.50 -1.92
CA ALA A 25 5.95 2.77 -0.99
C ALA A 25 6.16 1.27 -1.07
N ALA A 26 6.29 0.70 -2.27
CA ALA A 26 6.54 -0.72 -2.48
C ALA A 26 7.87 -1.15 -1.84
N ARG A 27 8.91 -0.32 -1.94
CA ARG A 27 10.20 -0.58 -1.29
C ARG A 27 10.08 -0.56 0.23
N ILE A 28 9.41 0.44 0.80
CA ILE A 28 9.21 0.57 2.26
C ILE A 28 8.38 -0.59 2.80
N LEU A 29 7.31 -0.98 2.10
CA LEU A 29 6.43 -2.09 2.47
C LEU A 29 7.06 -3.47 2.20
N GLY A 30 8.23 -3.53 1.57
CA GLY A 30 8.93 -4.78 1.27
C GLY A 30 8.18 -5.68 0.28
N MET A 31 7.42 -5.10 -0.66
CA MET A 31 6.64 -5.85 -1.65
C MET A 31 6.90 -5.37 -3.07
N ASN A 32 6.58 -6.20 -4.07
CA ASN A 32 6.67 -5.80 -5.46
C ASN A 32 5.65 -4.68 -5.77
N ARG A 33 6.04 -3.68 -6.57
CA ARG A 33 5.16 -2.59 -7.03
C ARG A 33 3.88 -3.09 -7.69
N GLY A 34 3.94 -4.16 -8.47
CA GLY A 34 2.77 -4.77 -9.10
C GLY A 34 1.79 -5.37 -8.09
N THR A 35 2.30 -5.94 -6.99
CA THR A 35 1.47 -6.40 -5.87
C THR A 35 0.83 -5.23 -5.15
N LEU A 36 1.61 -4.18 -4.86
CA LEU A 36 1.09 -2.95 -4.24
C LEU A 36 -0.02 -2.33 -5.09
N LYS A 37 0.18 -2.20 -6.41
CA LYS A 37 -0.83 -1.66 -7.32
C LYS A 37 -2.17 -2.42 -7.22
N LYS A 38 -2.13 -3.76 -7.26
CA LYS A 38 -3.34 -4.59 -7.12
C LYS A 38 -4.03 -4.38 -5.77
N LYS A 39 -3.26 -4.20 -4.69
CA LYS A 39 -3.81 -3.94 -3.36
C LYS A 39 -4.43 -2.55 -3.24
N ILE A 40 -3.84 -1.52 -3.85
CA ILE A 40 -4.43 -0.17 -3.93
C ILE A 40 -5.79 -0.24 -4.63
N GLU A 41 -5.87 -0.89 -5.80
CA GLU A 41 -7.12 -1.08 -6.54
C GLU A 41 -8.16 -1.88 -5.73
N PHE A 42 -7.73 -2.95 -5.06
CA PHE A 42 -8.60 -3.80 -4.23
C PHE A 42 -9.19 -3.05 -3.03
N TYR A 43 -8.37 -2.24 -2.34
CA TYR A 43 -8.78 -1.48 -1.16
C TYR A 43 -9.37 -0.09 -1.49
N LYS A 44 -9.35 0.33 -2.76
CA LYS A 44 -9.80 1.65 -3.22
C LYS A 44 -9.08 2.80 -2.50
N LEU A 45 -7.75 2.68 -2.41
CA LEU A 45 -6.86 3.67 -1.79
C LEU A 45 -6.39 4.73 -2.78
#